data_AF-A0A1D1V9J3-F1
#
_entry.id   AF-A0A1D1V9J3-F1
#
_cell.length_a   1.000
_cell.length_b   1.000
_cell.length_c   1.000
_cell.angle_alpha   90.00
_cell.angle_beta   90.00
_cell.angle_gamma   90.00
#
_symmetry.space_group_name_H-M   'P 1'
#
loop_
_entity.id
_entity.type
_entity.pdbx_description
1 polymer ?
#
loop_
_entity_poly.entity_id
_entity_poly.type
_entity_poly.pdbx_seq_one_letter_code
_entity_poly.pdbx_strand_id
1 'polypeptide(L)'
;MRITTSILLVAFGATVLAKEIPDPVDCAKIKSEAPEGSSWIPQCDLETNQLTPLQKNNAGENFCIDIYTGSILLPPTTSSISCDCLNQKIVASKTAKKPMYIPECNSTTGAYKTTQCNRKKECWCAEAKTGMQLGPRWGRKTSIFSLAGIEDPAKAVTDRDQPRPSCEMLNNFWTTWGNRMWNQRA
;
A
#
# COMPACT_ATOMS: atom_id res chain seq x y z
N MET A 1 53.43 46.74 10.72
CA MET A 1 53.10 45.62 9.80
C MET A 1 52.36 44.56 10.62
N ARG A 2 51.02 44.53 10.56
CA ARG A 2 50.19 43.51 11.22
C ARG A 2 49.42 42.79 10.11
N ILE A 3 49.74 41.52 9.89
CA ILE A 3 49.11 40.67 8.88
C ILE A 3 47.90 40.03 9.57
N THR A 4 46.69 40.51 9.27
CA THR A 4 45.45 39.90 9.72
C THR A 4 45.04 38.82 8.72
N THR A 5 45.27 37.56 9.07
CA THR A 5 44.80 36.39 8.31
C THR A 5 43.32 36.18 8.57
N SER A 6 42.48 36.55 7.61
CA SER A 6 41.04 36.27 7.63
C SER A 6 40.79 34.79 7.33
N ILE A 7 40.30 34.05 8.32
CA ILE A 7 39.89 32.65 8.19
C ILE A 7 38.50 32.62 7.53
N LEU A 8 38.44 32.17 6.28
CA LEU A 8 37.19 31.85 5.58
C LEU A 8 36.67 30.49 6.07
N LEU A 9 35.64 30.50 6.92
CA LEU A 9 34.87 29.31 7.25
C LEU A 9 33.93 28.98 6.09
N VAL A 10 34.31 28.01 5.25
CA VAL A 10 33.41 27.44 4.24
C VAL A 10 32.51 26.42 4.94
N ALA A 11 31.26 26.81 5.20
CA ALA A 11 30.23 25.88 5.69
C ALA A 11 29.80 24.97 4.54
N PHE A 12 30.29 23.72 4.52
CA PHE A 12 29.74 22.67 3.68
C PHE A 12 28.39 22.22 4.25
N GLY A 13 27.31 22.83 3.74
CA GLY A 13 25.96 22.33 3.97
C GLY A 13 25.81 20.95 3.33
N ALA A 14 25.66 19.91 4.15
CA ALA A 14 25.29 18.58 3.68
C ALA A 14 23.86 18.65 3.11
N THR A 15 23.72 18.76 1.80
CA THR A 15 22.43 18.59 1.13
C THR A 15 22.03 17.12 1.25
N VAL A 16 21.09 16.84 2.15
CA VAL A 16 20.42 15.54 2.21
C VAL A 16 19.57 15.43 0.94
N LEU A 17 20.04 14.67 -0.05
CA LEU A 17 19.26 14.26 -1.21
C LEU A 17 18.10 13.36 -0.75
N ALA A 18 16.99 13.99 -0.38
CA ALA A 18 15.70 13.32 -0.34
C ALA A 18 15.42 12.85 -1.78
N LYS A 19 15.13 11.56 -1.95
CA LYS A 19 14.74 11.02 -3.25
C LYS A 19 13.39 11.65 -3.59
N GLU A 20 13.35 12.54 -4.58
CA GLU A 20 12.11 13.09 -5.11
C GLU A 20 11.23 11.93 -5.56
N ILE A 21 10.02 11.84 -4.98
CA ILE A 21 9.00 10.90 -5.44
C ILE A 21 8.51 11.48 -6.76
N PRO A 22 8.50 10.72 -7.87
CA PRO A 22 8.04 11.26 -9.14
C PRO A 22 6.59 11.72 -8.99
N ASP A 23 6.28 12.90 -9.52
CA ASP A 23 4.91 13.40 -9.54
C ASP A 23 4.03 12.45 -10.38
N PRO A 24 2.76 12.23 -9.97
CA PRO A 24 1.80 11.51 -10.80
C PRO A 24 1.66 12.16 -12.18
N VAL A 25 1.37 11.36 -13.20
CA VAL A 25 1.28 11.89 -14.56
C VAL A 25 0.04 12.75 -14.72
N ASP A 26 0.19 13.89 -15.41
CA ASP A 26 -0.91 14.72 -15.86
C ASP A 26 -1.80 13.94 -16.84
N CYS A 27 -3.04 13.65 -16.41
CA CYS A 27 -3.96 12.86 -17.20
C CYS A 27 -4.45 13.59 -18.45
N ALA A 28 -4.64 14.92 -18.37
CA ALA A 28 -5.06 15.72 -19.52
C ALA A 28 -4.01 15.66 -20.64
N LYS A 29 -2.73 15.63 -20.28
CA LYS A 29 -1.64 15.45 -21.23
C LYS A 29 -1.75 14.12 -21.97
N ILE A 30 -1.79 12.99 -21.26
CA ILE A 30 -1.91 11.65 -21.90
C ILE A 30 -3.18 11.59 -22.75
N LYS A 31 -4.30 12.12 -22.24
CA LYS A 31 -5.57 12.13 -22.95
C LYS A 31 -5.49 12.89 -24.28
N SER A 32 -4.76 14.00 -24.33
CA SER A 32 -4.58 14.78 -25.56
C SER A 32 -3.66 14.13 -26.59
N GLU A 33 -2.74 13.27 -26.13
CA GLU A 33 -1.80 12.54 -26.98
C GLU A 33 -2.38 11.22 -27.52
N ALA A 34 -3.56 10.81 -27.05
CA ALA A 34 -4.21 9.58 -27.46
C ALA A 34 -4.58 9.63 -28.97
N PRO A 35 -4.15 8.64 -29.78
CA PRO A 35 -4.50 8.59 -31.20
C PRO A 35 -6.02 8.56 -31.42
N GLU A 36 -6.46 9.16 -32.53
CA GLU A 36 -7.85 9.07 -32.96
C GLU A 36 -8.21 7.59 -33.23
N GLY A 37 -9.34 7.12 -32.70
CA GLY A 37 -9.74 5.72 -32.78
C GLY A 37 -9.07 4.78 -31.76
N SER A 38 -8.39 5.31 -30.74
CA SER A 38 -7.86 4.51 -29.64
C SER A 38 -8.94 3.66 -28.97
N SER A 39 -8.62 2.39 -28.69
CA SER A 39 -9.51 1.45 -27.98
C SER A 39 -9.83 1.88 -26.54
N TRP A 40 -9.04 2.81 -26.01
CA TRP A 40 -9.21 3.38 -24.68
C TRP A 40 -8.81 4.86 -24.67
N ILE A 41 -9.62 5.66 -23.99
CA ILE A 41 -9.32 7.06 -23.67
C ILE A 41 -9.06 7.15 -22.17
N PRO A 42 -7.93 7.71 -21.72
CA PRO A 42 -7.61 7.83 -20.30
C PRO A 42 -8.70 8.56 -19.50
N GLN A 43 -9.10 7.94 -18.40
CA GLN A 43 -10.02 8.49 -17.41
C GLN A 43 -9.24 9.19 -16.31
N CYS A 44 -9.64 10.42 -16.04
CA CYS A 44 -8.96 11.32 -15.12
C CYS A 44 -9.80 11.56 -13.88
N ASP A 45 -9.14 11.69 -12.74
CA ASP A 45 -9.72 12.24 -11.53
C ASP A 45 -9.95 13.74 -11.72
N LEU A 46 -11.16 14.21 -11.39
CA LEU A 46 -11.57 15.59 -11.69
C LEU A 46 -10.97 16.62 -10.74
N GLU A 47 -10.56 16.20 -9.54
CA GLU A 47 -10.01 17.09 -8.52
C GLU A 47 -8.50 17.25 -8.68
N THR A 48 -7.81 16.14 -8.95
CA THR A 48 -6.36 16.08 -9.00
C THR A 48 -5.80 16.14 -10.41
N ASN A 49 -6.64 15.98 -11.45
CA ASN A 49 -6.23 15.81 -12.85
C ASN A 49 -5.23 14.64 -13.04
N GLN A 50 -5.25 13.66 -12.15
CA GLN A 50 -4.41 12.46 -12.21
C GLN A 50 -5.17 11.32 -12.90
N LEU A 51 -4.42 10.32 -13.36
CA LEU A 51 -5.00 9.10 -13.88
C LEU A 51 -5.78 8.37 -12.78
N THR A 52 -7.02 7.95 -13.06
CA THR A 52 -7.72 7.05 -12.14
C THR A 52 -7.07 5.66 -12.18
N PRO A 53 -6.78 5.02 -11.04
CA PRO A 53 -6.22 3.67 -10.99
C PRO A 53 -6.98 2.64 -11.82
N LEU A 54 -8.31 2.71 -11.75
CA LEU A 54 -9.25 1.90 -12.51
C LEU A 54 -9.58 2.61 -13.81
N GLN A 55 -9.39 1.89 -14.92
CA GLN A 55 -9.68 2.34 -16.27
C GLN A 55 -10.66 1.38 -16.95
N LYS A 56 -11.31 1.85 -18.00
CA LYS A 56 -12.30 1.13 -18.78
C LYS A 56 -12.14 1.46 -20.25
N ASN A 57 -12.02 0.43 -21.08
CA ASN A 57 -11.89 0.58 -22.52
C ASN A 57 -13.26 0.72 -23.21
N ASN A 58 -13.24 0.97 -24.52
CA ASN A 58 -14.46 1.11 -25.33
C ASN A 58 -15.25 -0.20 -25.45
N ALA A 59 -14.61 -1.36 -25.23
CA ALA A 59 -15.27 -2.67 -25.17
C ALA A 59 -15.99 -2.92 -23.82
N GLY A 60 -15.84 -2.02 -22.85
CA GLY A 60 -16.46 -2.10 -21.54
C GLY A 60 -15.69 -2.92 -20.52
N GLU A 61 -14.45 -3.33 -20.83
CA GLU A 61 -13.57 -4.09 -19.95
C GLU A 61 -12.81 -3.16 -19.01
N ASN A 62 -12.66 -3.59 -17.76
CA ASN A 62 -11.93 -2.85 -16.74
C ASN A 62 -10.48 -3.33 -16.67
N PHE A 63 -9.56 -2.42 -16.37
CA PHE A 63 -8.15 -2.73 -16.14
C PHE A 63 -7.52 -1.75 -15.15
N CYS A 64 -6.33 -2.08 -14.67
CA CYS A 64 -5.58 -1.22 -13.76
C CYS A 64 -4.36 -0.62 -14.44
N ILE A 65 -4.04 0.62 -14.09
CA ILE A 65 -2.83 1.31 -14.54
C ILE A 65 -2.00 1.85 -13.36
N ASP A 66 -0.71 2.08 -13.60
CA ASP A 66 0.19 2.82 -12.71
C ASP A 66 -0.06 4.32 -12.90
N ILE A 67 -0.52 5.00 -11.84
CA ILE A 67 -0.80 6.44 -11.86
C ILE A 67 0.43 7.33 -12.14
N TYR A 68 1.64 6.80 -12.02
CA TYR A 68 2.89 7.53 -12.27
C TYR A 68 3.48 7.28 -13.66
N THR A 69 3.03 6.27 -14.39
CA THR A 69 3.61 5.94 -15.71
C THR A 69 2.57 5.69 -16.79
N GLY A 70 1.30 5.52 -16.43
CA GLY A 70 0.23 5.10 -17.33
C GLY A 70 0.35 3.64 -17.80
N SER A 71 1.30 2.87 -17.27
CA SER A 71 1.51 1.48 -17.67
C SER A 71 0.41 0.57 -17.14
N ILE A 72 0.00 -0.41 -17.94
CA ILE A 72 -1.02 -1.40 -17.56
C ILE A 72 -0.46 -2.34 -16.47
N LEU A 73 -1.13 -2.39 -15.32
CA LEU A 73 -0.82 -3.26 -14.18
C LEU A 73 -1.62 -4.56 -14.20
N LEU A 74 -2.88 -4.49 -14.64
CA LEU A 74 -3.73 -5.65 -14.89
C LEU A 74 -4.33 -5.52 -16.29
N PRO A 75 -4.40 -6.60 -17.07
CA PRO A 75 -4.98 -6.55 -18.40
C PRO A 75 -6.50 -6.28 -18.35
N PRO A 76 -7.09 -5.78 -19.45
CA PRO A 76 -8.54 -5.67 -19.62
C PRO A 76 -9.27 -6.98 -19.29
N THR A 77 -10.32 -6.87 -18.50
CA THR A 77 -11.19 -7.99 -18.14
C THR A 77 -12.62 -7.52 -17.88
N THR A 78 -13.57 -8.41 -18.12
CA THR A 78 -14.97 -8.26 -17.70
C THR A 78 -15.21 -8.67 -16.25
N SER A 79 -14.21 -9.26 -15.60
CA SER A 79 -14.28 -9.68 -14.20
C SER A 79 -14.22 -8.50 -13.24
N SER A 80 -14.68 -8.71 -12.01
CA SER A 80 -14.54 -7.73 -10.94
C SER A 80 -13.07 -7.63 -10.50
N ILE A 81 -12.50 -6.43 -10.59
CA ILE A 81 -11.12 -6.12 -10.20
C ILE A 81 -11.08 -4.93 -9.24
N SER A 82 -9.96 -4.77 -8.53
CA SER A 82 -9.63 -3.59 -7.72
C SER A 82 -8.21 -3.14 -8.02
N CYS A 83 -8.01 -1.83 -8.15
CA CYS A 83 -6.69 -1.25 -8.47
C CYS A 83 -6.01 -0.62 -7.25
N ASP A 84 -6.67 -0.61 -6.09
CA ASP A 84 -6.23 0.11 -4.89
C ASP A 84 -4.96 -0.51 -4.32
N CYS A 85 -4.92 -1.83 -4.13
CA CYS A 85 -3.75 -2.51 -3.58
C CYS A 85 -2.52 -2.32 -4.48
N LEU A 86 -2.70 -2.44 -5.80
CA LEU A 86 -1.61 -2.32 -6.76
C LEU A 86 -1.01 -0.92 -6.76
N ASN A 87 -1.84 0.12 -6.71
CA ASN A 87 -1.37 1.49 -6.64
C ASN A 87 -0.75 1.81 -5.27
N GLN A 88 -1.33 1.34 -4.16
CA GLN A 88 -0.68 1.48 -2.84
C GLN A 88 0.68 0.77 -2.79
N LYS A 89 0.82 -0.39 -3.44
CA LYS A 89 2.10 -1.10 -3.56
C LYS A 89 3.15 -0.25 -4.27
N ILE A 90 2.77 0.45 -5.33
CA ILE A 90 3.66 1.34 -6.08
C ILE A 90 4.04 2.54 -5.22
N VAL A 91 3.07 3.21 -4.60
CA VAL A 91 3.29 4.34 -3.68
C VAL A 91 4.24 3.95 -2.55
N ALA A 92 3.99 2.83 -1.86
CA ALA A 92 4.85 2.34 -0.78
C ALA A 92 6.28 2.04 -1.24
N SER A 93 6.44 1.54 -2.48
CA SER A 93 7.74 1.20 -3.05
C SER A 93 8.54 2.43 -3.51
N LYS A 94 7.85 3.50 -3.91
CA LYS A 94 8.47 4.75 -4.38
C LYS A 94 8.76 5.73 -3.25
N THR A 95 7.90 5.80 -2.23
CA THR A 95 7.97 6.76 -1.11
C THR A 95 9.08 6.47 -0.10
N ALA A 96 9.43 5.21 0.14
CA ALA A 96 10.45 4.84 1.11
C ALA A 96 11.51 3.93 0.49
N LYS A 97 12.80 4.17 0.82
CA LYS A 97 13.89 3.24 0.44
C LYS A 97 13.72 1.85 1.05
N LYS A 98 13.07 1.78 2.22
CA LYS A 98 12.90 0.59 3.05
C LYS A 98 11.53 0.64 3.74
N PRO A 99 10.41 0.54 3.01
CA PRO A 99 9.08 0.64 3.59
C PRO A 99 8.89 -0.46 4.64
N MET A 100 8.23 -0.10 5.74
CA MET A 100 7.88 -1.06 6.79
C MET A 100 6.83 -2.06 6.30
N TYR A 101 5.95 -1.60 5.42
CA TYR A 101 4.86 -2.37 4.83
C TYR A 101 4.75 -2.06 3.34
N ILE A 102 4.67 -3.11 2.53
CA ILE A 102 4.25 -3.06 1.13
C ILE A 102 3.09 -4.03 1.02
N PRO A 103 1.90 -3.60 0.56
CA PRO A 103 0.76 -4.50 0.48
C PRO A 103 1.00 -5.63 -0.53
N GLU A 104 0.55 -6.81 -0.16
CA GLU A 104 0.49 -7.97 -1.04
C GLU A 104 -0.86 -8.03 -1.75
N CYS A 105 -0.83 -8.03 -3.08
CA CYS A 105 -2.04 -8.02 -3.89
C CYS A 105 -2.23 -9.38 -4.56
N ASN A 106 -3.49 -9.72 -4.85
CA ASN A 106 -3.85 -10.78 -5.77
C ASN A 106 -3.45 -10.33 -7.19
N SER A 107 -2.67 -11.15 -7.90
CA SER A 107 -2.14 -10.82 -9.22
C SER A 107 -3.18 -10.83 -10.33
N THR A 108 -4.35 -11.41 -10.11
CA THR A 108 -5.42 -11.54 -11.11
C THR A 108 -6.51 -10.49 -10.88
N THR A 109 -6.91 -10.28 -9.63
CA THR A 109 -8.01 -9.36 -9.29
C THR A 109 -7.51 -7.99 -8.83
N GLY A 110 -6.24 -7.87 -8.44
CA GLY A 110 -5.67 -6.65 -7.86
C GLY A 110 -6.16 -6.34 -6.44
N ALA A 111 -7.07 -7.15 -5.89
CA ALA A 111 -7.52 -7.06 -4.50
C ALA A 111 -6.37 -7.31 -3.50
N TYR A 112 -6.54 -6.85 -2.27
CA TYR A 112 -5.61 -7.22 -1.20
C TYR A 112 -5.68 -8.71 -0.94
N LYS A 113 -4.51 -9.35 -0.76
CA LYS A 113 -4.50 -10.68 -0.13
C LYS A 113 -5.09 -10.54 1.27
N THR A 114 -5.97 -11.46 1.65
CA THR A 114 -6.65 -11.41 2.94
C THR A 114 -5.69 -11.57 4.12
N THR A 115 -4.48 -12.10 3.90
CA THR A 115 -3.36 -12.04 4.85
C THR A 115 -2.33 -11.03 4.34
N GLN A 116 -1.97 -10.07 5.18
CA GLN A 116 -0.94 -9.07 4.94
C GLN A 116 0.16 -9.23 5.99
N CYS A 117 1.42 -9.00 5.61
CA CYS A 117 2.54 -9.04 6.54
C CYS A 117 3.47 -7.84 6.34
N ASN A 118 3.99 -7.31 7.43
CA ASN A 118 5.01 -6.28 7.39
C ASN A 118 6.42 -6.88 7.36
N ARG A 119 7.43 -6.01 7.22
CA ARG A 119 8.84 -6.41 7.17
C ARG A 119 9.36 -7.07 8.47
N LYS A 120 8.72 -6.79 9.62
CA LYS A 120 9.02 -7.38 10.94
C LYS A 120 8.39 -8.76 11.11
N LYS A 121 7.73 -9.29 10.07
CA LYS A 121 7.02 -10.58 10.11
C LYS A 121 5.84 -10.56 11.09
N GLU A 122 5.25 -9.39 11.31
CA GLU A 122 3.93 -9.25 11.91
C GLU A 122 2.91 -9.26 10.77
N CYS A 123 1.91 -10.12 10.89
CA CYS A 123 0.87 -10.35 9.91
C CYS A 123 -0.50 -10.02 10.49
N TRP A 124 -1.45 -9.67 9.63
CA TRP A 124 -2.84 -9.40 10.00
C TRP A 124 -3.77 -9.82 8.88
N CYS A 125 -5.06 -9.98 9.22
CA CYS A 125 -6.06 -10.14 8.20
C CYS A 125 -6.41 -8.77 7.63
N ALA A 126 -6.52 -8.64 6.32
CA ALA A 126 -6.97 -7.42 5.67
C ALA A 126 -8.29 -7.68 4.93
N GLU A 127 -9.13 -6.66 4.87
CA GLU A 127 -10.31 -6.67 4.01
C GLU A 127 -9.85 -6.67 2.55
N ALA A 128 -10.37 -7.60 1.74
CA ALA A 128 -9.90 -7.80 0.37
C ALA A 128 -10.06 -6.55 -0.53
N LYS A 129 -11.06 -5.69 -0.26
CA LYS A 129 -11.38 -4.54 -1.10
C LYS A 129 -10.54 -3.30 -0.75
N THR A 130 -10.59 -2.87 0.52
CA THR A 130 -9.97 -1.63 0.99
C THR A 130 -8.59 -1.81 1.61
N GLY A 131 -8.23 -3.05 1.99
CA GLY A 131 -7.01 -3.35 2.72
C GLY A 131 -7.09 -3.05 4.22
N MET A 132 -8.27 -2.65 4.73
CA MET A 132 -8.47 -2.35 6.13
C MET A 132 -8.09 -3.55 7.02
N GLN A 133 -7.35 -3.30 8.09
CA GLN A 133 -6.96 -4.35 9.04
C GLN A 133 -8.19 -4.91 9.77
N LEU A 134 -8.33 -6.23 9.73
CA LEU A 134 -9.32 -7.02 10.43
C LEU A 134 -8.62 -7.81 11.55
N GLY A 135 -9.09 -7.61 12.79
CA GLY A 135 -8.59 -8.35 13.94
C GLY A 135 -7.16 -8.03 14.37
N PRO A 136 -6.60 -8.84 15.30
CA PRO A 136 -5.27 -8.62 15.85
C PRO A 136 -4.17 -8.98 14.86
N ARG A 137 -2.97 -8.42 15.09
CA ARG A 137 -1.75 -8.85 14.40
C ARG A 137 -1.16 -10.09 15.09
N TRP A 138 -0.56 -10.99 14.33
CA TRP A 138 0.19 -12.16 14.82
C TRP A 138 1.61 -12.20 14.21
N GLY A 139 2.57 -12.86 14.86
CA GLY A 139 3.95 -12.90 14.36
C GLY A 139 4.97 -13.16 15.47
N ARG A 140 6.27 -13.16 15.13
CA ARG A 140 7.32 -13.41 16.13
C ARG A 140 7.43 -12.22 17.07
N LYS A 141 7.02 -12.41 18.33
CA LYS A 141 7.55 -11.60 19.44
C LYS A 141 9.02 -11.99 19.62
N THR A 142 9.95 -11.07 19.39
CA THR A 142 11.30 -11.23 19.91
C THR A 142 11.18 -11.26 21.43
N SER A 143 11.21 -12.45 22.03
CA SER A 143 11.26 -12.57 23.49
C SER A 143 12.64 -12.10 23.94
N ILE A 144 12.73 -10.81 24.28
CA ILE A 144 13.77 -10.31 25.17
C ILE A 144 13.06 -9.50 26.24
N PHE A 145 12.17 -10.15 26.98
CA PHE A 145 12.06 -9.84 28.40
C PHE A 145 12.92 -10.88 29.10
N SER A 146 14.08 -10.41 29.58
CA SER A 146 14.92 -11.14 30.49
C SER A 146 14.08 -11.52 31.71
N LEU A 147 13.70 -12.79 31.80
CA LEU A 147 13.14 -13.35 33.02
C LEU A 147 14.31 -13.82 33.88
N ALA A 148 15.02 -12.87 34.48
CA ALA A 148 15.60 -13.13 35.79
C ALA A 148 14.42 -13.22 36.76
N GLY A 149 13.82 -14.41 36.92
CA GLY A 149 12.83 -14.69 37.96
C GLY A 149 11.47 -15.26 37.53
N ILE A 150 11.41 -16.29 36.67
CA ILE A 150 10.22 -17.17 36.65
C ILE A 150 10.67 -18.57 37.07
N GLU A 151 10.21 -18.99 38.25
CA GLU A 151 10.51 -20.27 38.89
C GLU A 151 9.69 -21.46 38.35
N ASP A 152 9.00 -21.34 37.21
CA ASP A 152 8.23 -22.47 36.67
C ASP A 152 8.13 -22.47 35.13
N PRO A 153 8.97 -23.26 34.42
CA PRO A 153 8.94 -23.35 32.96
C PRO A 153 7.68 -24.06 32.41
N ALA A 154 6.90 -24.73 33.26
CA ALA A 154 5.67 -25.43 32.85
C ALA A 154 4.41 -24.53 32.80
N LYS A 155 4.48 -23.28 33.30
CA LYS A 155 3.37 -22.32 33.31
C LYS A 155 3.52 -21.14 32.36
N ALA A 156 4.62 -21.08 31.62
CA ALA A 156 4.77 -20.14 30.51
C ALA A 156 3.91 -20.62 29.33
N VAL A 157 2.59 -20.43 29.40
CA VAL A 157 1.78 -20.30 28.19
C VAL A 157 2.26 -19.02 27.54
N THR A 158 3.31 -19.16 26.73
CA THR A 158 3.78 -18.06 25.92
C THR A 158 2.61 -17.66 25.03
N ASP A 159 2.38 -16.37 24.86
CA ASP A 159 1.44 -15.76 23.92
C ASP A 159 1.82 -16.04 22.44
N ARG A 160 2.32 -17.24 22.17
CA ARG A 160 2.76 -17.79 20.89
C ARG A 160 1.73 -18.78 20.31
N ASP A 161 0.69 -19.13 21.08
CA ASP A 161 -0.34 -20.10 20.70
C ASP A 161 -1.73 -19.48 20.51
N GLN A 162 -1.84 -18.16 20.27
CA GLN A 162 -3.10 -17.64 19.74
C GLN A 162 -3.31 -18.25 18.34
N PRO A 163 -4.39 -19.03 18.11
CA PRO A 163 -4.64 -19.60 16.80
C PRO A 163 -4.77 -18.47 15.80
N ARG A 164 -4.03 -18.58 14.68
CA ARG A 164 -4.12 -17.60 13.58
C ARG A 164 -5.59 -17.47 13.20
N PRO A 165 -6.17 -16.26 13.20
CA PRO A 165 -7.56 -16.10 12.83
C PRO A 165 -7.74 -16.51 11.36
N SER A 166 -8.86 -17.15 11.02
CA SER A 166 -9.20 -17.34 9.62
C SER A 166 -9.56 -15.99 9.02
N CYS A 167 -8.69 -15.49 8.14
CA CYS A 167 -8.95 -14.23 7.44
C CYS A 167 -10.18 -14.29 6.55
N GLU A 168 -10.55 -15.48 6.08
CA GLU A 168 -11.80 -15.70 5.37
C GLU A 168 -13.01 -15.48 6.30
N MET A 169 -13.01 -16.07 7.49
CA MET A 169 -14.09 -15.86 8.46
C MET A 169 -14.23 -14.38 8.84
N LEU A 170 -13.12 -13.68 9.06
CA LEU A 170 -13.14 -12.24 9.37
C LEU A 170 -13.66 -11.39 8.20
N ASN A 171 -13.28 -11.72 6.97
CA ASN A 171 -13.81 -11.05 5.78
C ASN A 171 -15.33 -11.30 5.63
N ASN A 172 -15.78 -12.54 5.80
CA ASN A 172 -17.21 -12.90 5.71
C ASN A 172 -18.04 -12.20 6.79
N PHE A 173 -17.52 -12.12 8.01
CA PHE A 173 -18.16 -11.37 9.08
C PHE A 173 -18.27 -9.87 8.74
N TRP A 174 -17.17 -9.28 8.26
CA TRP A 174 -17.13 -7.87 7.90
C TRP A 174 -18.09 -7.52 6.76
N THR A 175 -18.13 -8.32 5.69
CA THR A 175 -19.04 -8.08 4.56
C THR A 175 -20.51 -8.19 4.96
N THR A 176 -20.83 -9.09 5.88
CA THR A 176 -22.21 -9.36 6.32
C THR A 176 -22.72 -8.34 7.35
N TRP A 177 -21.88 -7.96 8.32
CA TRP A 177 -22.29 -7.19 9.51
C TRP A 177 -21.56 -5.85 9.65
N GLY A 178 -20.31 -5.75 9.21
CA GLY A 178 -19.49 -4.54 9.32
C GLY A 178 -20.09 -3.35 8.55
N ASN A 179 -20.58 -3.60 7.33
CA ASN A 179 -21.26 -2.60 6.52
C ASN A 179 -22.58 -2.11 7.15
N ARG A 180 -23.24 -2.93 7.97
CA ARG A 180 -24.48 -2.56 8.68
C ARG A 180 -24.21 -1.66 9.88
N MET A 181 -23.14 -1.89 10.62
CA MET A 181 -22.83 -1.11 11.83
C MET A 181 -22.26 0.29 11.54
N TRP A 182 -21.59 0.49 10.39
CA TRP A 182 -21.16 1.82 9.96
C TRP A 182 -22.29 2.68 9.39
N ASN A 183 -23.23 2.09 8.62
CA ASN A 183 -24.38 2.81 8.08
C ASN A 183 -25.46 3.20 9.11
N GLN A 184 -25.32 2.78 10.37
CA GLN A 184 -26.20 3.20 11.48
C GLN A 184 -25.58 4.29 12.37
N ARG A 185 -24.37 4.77 12.04
CA ARG A 185 -23.68 5.88 12.73
C ARG A 185 -23.44 7.09 11.82
N ALA A 186 -24.05 7.12 10.64
CA ALA A 186 -24.07 8.27 9.73
C ALA A 186 -25.46 8.92 9.75
#